data_AF-A0AAW4YEY2-F1
#
_entry.id   AF-A0AAW4YEY2-F1
#
_cell.length_a   1.000
_cell.length_b   1.000
_cell.length_c   1.000
_cell.angle_alpha   90.00
_cell.angle_beta   90.00
_cell.angle_gamma   90.00
#
_symmetry.space_group_name_H-M   'P 1'
#
loop_
_entity.id
_entity.type
_entity.pdbx_description
1 polymer ?
#
loop_
_entity_poly.entity_id
_entity_poly.type
_entity_poly.pdbx_seq_one_letter_code
_entity_poly.pdbx_strand_id
1 'polypeptide(L)'
;TPKLDTDGALLQTLYISVDPYMRGRMTKADSYVQPFEIGKPIVSHIVAKVIESKHEDYQAGDVVVGMLPWRIINHVQADQITKVPTTDVPLDLYLSVLGMPGQTAYHGLLDIGQPKAGDTVVVSA
;
A
#
# COMPACT_ATOMS: atom_id res chain seq x y z
N THR A 1 -25.81 -1.43 -0.19
CA THR A 1 -24.39 -1.46 -0.60
C THR A 1 -24.34 -1.58 -2.11
N PRO A 2 -23.46 -0.87 -2.83
CA PRO A 2 -23.28 -1.09 -4.27
C PRO A 2 -23.03 -2.57 -4.54
N LYS A 3 -23.57 -3.12 -5.62
CA LYS A 3 -23.36 -4.51 -6.02
C LYS A 3 -21.90 -4.67 -6.45
N LEU A 4 -21.23 -5.74 -6.04
CA LEU A 4 -19.89 -6.05 -6.54
C LEU A 4 -19.94 -6.35 -8.05
N ASP A 5 -19.00 -5.79 -8.79
CA ASP A 5 -18.76 -6.13 -10.19
C ASP A 5 -18.23 -7.58 -10.31
N THR A 6 -18.22 -8.14 -11.52
CA THR A 6 -17.51 -9.39 -11.80
C THR A 6 -16.04 -9.21 -11.40
N ASP A 7 -15.44 -10.22 -10.76
CA ASP A 7 -14.06 -10.22 -10.23
C ASP A 7 -13.75 -9.14 -9.17
N GLY A 8 -14.79 -8.51 -8.62
CA GLY A 8 -14.66 -7.49 -7.59
C GLY A 8 -14.60 -8.02 -6.16
N ALA A 9 -13.99 -7.22 -5.27
CA ALA A 9 -13.97 -7.43 -3.83
C ALA A 9 -14.42 -6.18 -3.06
N LEU A 10 -15.11 -6.41 -1.94
CA LEU A 10 -15.49 -5.41 -0.94
C LEU A 10 -14.51 -5.49 0.23
N LEU A 11 -13.87 -4.37 0.57
CA LEU A 11 -12.84 -4.31 1.58
C LEU A 11 -13.20 -3.36 2.72
N GLN A 12 -12.81 -3.72 3.95
CA GLN A 12 -12.75 -2.83 5.10
C GLN A 12 -11.32 -2.36 5.31
N THR A 13 -11.08 -1.06 5.25
CA THR A 13 -9.77 -0.47 5.52
C THR A 13 -9.39 -0.68 6.99
N LEU A 14 -8.17 -1.17 7.23
CA LEU A 14 -7.60 -1.37 8.58
C LEU A 14 -6.53 -0.32 8.88
N TYR A 15 -5.58 -0.13 7.96
CA TYR A 15 -4.46 0.80 8.12
C TYR A 15 -4.23 1.56 6.82
N ILE A 16 -3.81 2.83 6.95
CA ILE A 16 -3.52 3.72 5.83
C ILE A 16 -2.09 4.22 5.99
N SER A 17 -1.28 4.08 4.94
CA SER A 17 0.06 4.67 4.89
C SER A 17 -0.03 6.16 4.58
N VAL A 18 0.76 6.96 5.30
CA VAL A 18 0.90 8.40 5.07
C VAL A 18 2.37 8.69 4.82
N ASP A 19 2.71 8.95 3.56
CA ASP A 19 4.09 9.00 3.10
C ASP A 19 4.49 10.40 2.59
N PRO A 20 5.75 10.84 2.78
CA PRO A 20 6.20 12.19 2.37
C PRO A 20 5.98 12.51 0.88
N TYR A 21 6.10 11.51 0.00
CA TYR A 21 5.90 11.71 -1.46
C TYR A 21 4.48 12.22 -1.78
N MET A 22 3.50 11.95 -0.92
CA MET A 22 2.12 12.37 -1.10
C MET A 22 1.99 13.88 -1.14
N ARG A 23 2.84 14.63 -0.41
CA ARG A 23 2.86 16.11 -0.45
C ARG A 23 3.13 16.60 -1.87
N GLY A 24 4.07 15.98 -2.59
CA GLY A 24 4.38 16.35 -3.97
C GLY A 24 3.17 16.22 -4.89
N ARG A 25 2.37 15.17 -4.68
CA ARG A 25 1.13 14.90 -5.44
C ARG A 25 -0.01 15.88 -5.13
N MET A 26 0.08 16.68 -4.07
CA MET A 26 -0.90 17.74 -3.78
C MET A 26 -0.64 19.03 -4.57
N THR A 27 0.45 19.08 -5.34
CA THR A 27 0.80 20.22 -6.20
C THR A 27 0.68 19.84 -7.68
N LYS A 28 0.45 20.83 -8.55
CA LYS A 28 0.39 20.61 -10.02
C LYS A 28 1.79 20.53 -10.67
N ALA A 29 2.83 20.29 -9.88
CA ALA A 29 4.20 20.21 -10.39
C ALA A 29 4.44 18.86 -11.08
N ASP A 30 5.40 18.82 -12.02
CA ASP A 30 5.82 17.57 -12.65
C ASP A 30 6.33 16.59 -11.59
N SER A 31 5.75 15.39 -11.58
CA SER A 31 6.12 14.31 -10.67
C SER A 31 6.05 12.97 -11.40
N TYR A 32 6.83 12.01 -10.93
CA TYR A 32 6.79 10.64 -11.43
C TYR A 32 5.47 9.91 -11.09
N VAL A 33 4.65 10.46 -10.19
CA VAL A 33 3.31 9.98 -9.88
C VAL A 33 2.28 11.06 -10.18
N GLN A 34 1.14 10.66 -10.75
CA GLN A 34 0.06 11.59 -11.04
C GLN A 34 -0.40 12.37 -9.78
N PRO A 35 -0.62 13.69 -9.90
CA PRO A 35 -1.19 14.51 -8.85
C PRO A 35 -2.55 14.00 -8.38
N PHE A 36 -2.92 14.32 -7.14
CA PHE A 36 -4.26 14.08 -6.65
C PHE A 36 -5.27 15.01 -7.34
N GLU A 37 -6.43 14.46 -7.66
CA GLU A 37 -7.54 15.21 -8.21
C GLU A 37 -8.35 15.91 -7.10
N ILE A 38 -8.65 17.19 -7.32
CA ILE A 38 -9.51 17.95 -6.41
C ILE A 38 -10.91 17.31 -6.38
N GLY A 39 -11.43 17.10 -5.17
CA GLY A 39 -12.75 16.49 -4.95
C GLY A 39 -12.77 14.96 -5.02
N LYS A 40 -11.62 14.31 -5.26
CA LYS A 40 -11.46 12.86 -5.14
C LYS A 40 -10.78 12.48 -3.83
N PRO A 41 -11.00 11.26 -3.30
CA PRO A 41 -10.23 10.77 -2.17
C PRO A 41 -8.74 10.69 -2.48
N ILE A 42 -7.91 10.93 -1.45
CA ILE A 42 -6.47 10.65 -1.49
C ILE A 42 -6.24 9.15 -1.68
N VAL A 43 -5.17 8.77 -2.37
CA VAL A 43 -4.80 7.37 -2.65
C VAL A 43 -3.39 7.10 -2.15
N SER A 44 -3.23 6.06 -1.32
CA SER A 44 -1.93 5.57 -0.84
C SER A 44 -1.98 4.05 -0.61
N HIS A 45 -0.90 3.46 -0.10
CA HIS A 45 -0.91 2.06 0.31
C HIS A 45 -1.81 1.86 1.52
N ILE A 46 -2.68 0.86 1.45
CA ILE A 46 -3.66 0.52 2.47
C ILE A 46 -3.61 -0.98 2.74
N VAL A 47 -3.65 -1.36 4.02
CA VAL A 47 -3.97 -2.73 4.45
C VAL A 47 -5.46 -2.79 4.76
N ALA A 48 -6.14 -3.78 4.18
CA ALA A 48 -7.58 -3.94 4.30
C ALA A 48 -7.97 -5.41 4.49
N LYS A 49 -9.15 -5.64 5.07
CA LYS A 49 -9.76 -6.96 5.20
C LYS A 49 -10.84 -7.15 4.15
N VAL A 50 -10.84 -8.28 3.46
CA VAL A 50 -11.92 -8.68 2.55
C VAL A 50 -13.19 -8.94 3.36
N ILE A 51 -14.28 -8.26 3.01
CA ILE A 51 -15.62 -8.46 3.56
C ILE A 51 -16.40 -9.44 2.68
N GLU A 52 -16.31 -9.27 1.36
CA GLU A 52 -17.00 -10.06 0.34
C GLU A 52 -16.13 -10.06 -0.92
N SER A 53 -16.13 -11.16 -1.69
CA SER A 53 -15.37 -11.28 -2.94
C SER A 53 -16.14 -12.13 -3.94
N LYS A 54 -15.98 -11.81 -5.23
CA LYS A 54 -16.43 -12.61 -6.36
C LYS A 54 -15.28 -13.27 -7.14
N HIS A 55 -14.04 -13.06 -6.69
CA HIS A 55 -12.85 -13.64 -7.29
C HIS A 55 -12.38 -14.84 -6.46
N GLU A 56 -12.01 -15.95 -7.11
CA GLU A 56 -11.70 -17.22 -6.45
C GLU A 56 -10.48 -17.16 -5.51
N ASP A 57 -9.51 -16.32 -5.83
CA ASP A 57 -8.30 -16.15 -5.01
C ASP A 57 -8.54 -15.39 -3.69
N TYR A 58 -9.70 -14.76 -3.50
CA TYR A 58 -9.99 -13.93 -2.32
C TYR A 58 -11.27 -14.37 -1.63
N GLN A 59 -11.20 -14.58 -0.32
CA GLN A 59 -12.34 -14.95 0.52
C GLN A 59 -12.52 -13.96 1.67
N ALA A 60 -13.74 -13.90 2.22
CA ALA A 60 -14.04 -13.07 3.37
C ALA A 60 -13.10 -13.39 4.55
N GLY A 61 -12.53 -12.36 5.16
CA GLY A 61 -11.55 -12.49 6.24
C GLY A 61 -10.10 -12.41 5.78
N ASP A 62 -9.80 -12.61 4.49
CA ASP A 62 -8.45 -12.41 3.97
C ASP A 62 -7.98 -10.98 4.21
N VAL A 63 -6.68 -10.81 4.47
CA VAL A 63 -6.05 -9.50 4.55
C VAL A 63 -5.28 -9.24 3.27
N VAL A 64 -5.39 -8.02 2.76
CA VAL A 64 -4.79 -7.61 1.50
C VAL A 64 -4.12 -6.25 1.64
N VAL A 65 -3.16 -5.97 0.75
CA VAL A 65 -2.56 -4.65 0.57
C VAL A 65 -2.83 -4.16 -0.85
N GLY A 66 -3.03 -2.86 -1.02
CA GLY A 66 -3.19 -2.24 -2.33
C GLY A 66 -3.02 -0.72 -2.28
N MET A 67 -2.89 -0.10 -3.45
CA MET A 67 -2.89 1.36 -3.59
C MET A 67 -4.34 1.85 -3.73
N LEU A 68 -4.97 2.17 -2.61
CA LEU A 68 -6.43 2.32 -2.50
C LEU A 68 -6.82 3.74 -2.05
N PRO A 69 -8.05 4.19 -2.37
CA PRO A 69 -8.54 5.47 -1.88
C PRO A 69 -8.82 5.43 -0.37
N TRP A 70 -8.58 6.56 0.28
CA TRP A 70 -8.84 6.79 1.69
C TRP A 70 -10.35 6.77 1.95
N ARG A 71 -10.85 5.59 2.28
CA ARG A 71 -12.25 5.29 2.58
C ARG A 71 -12.29 4.18 3.64
N ILE A 72 -13.37 4.12 4.40
CA ILE A 72 -13.60 3.02 5.35
C ILE A 72 -13.91 1.73 4.59
N ILE A 73 -14.66 1.83 3.49
CA ILE A 73 -15.06 0.72 2.64
C ILE A 73 -14.60 0.99 1.21
N ASN A 74 -13.96 0.01 0.60
CA ASN A 74 -13.46 0.08 -0.77
C ASN A 74 -14.07 -1.03 -1.63
N HIS A 75 -14.50 -0.68 -2.84
CA HIS A 75 -14.83 -1.63 -3.90
C HIS A 75 -13.67 -1.64 -4.88
N VAL A 76 -13.08 -2.80 -5.10
CA VAL A 76 -11.88 -2.94 -5.93
C VAL A 76 -12.02 -4.12 -6.88
N GLN A 77 -11.21 -4.15 -7.92
CA GLN A 77 -10.98 -5.34 -8.72
C GLN A 77 -9.86 -6.17 -8.07
N ALA A 78 -9.89 -7.49 -8.29
CA ALA A 78 -8.93 -8.43 -7.74
C ALA A 78 -7.46 -8.13 -8.08
N ASP A 79 -7.21 -7.48 -9.23
CA ASP A 79 -5.88 -7.08 -9.71
C ASP A 79 -5.29 -5.84 -9.02
N GLN A 80 -6.09 -5.11 -8.24
CA GLN A 80 -5.66 -3.91 -7.51
C GLN A 80 -5.09 -4.23 -6.12
N ILE A 81 -5.15 -5.50 -5.72
CA ILE A 81 -4.82 -5.96 -4.37
C ILE A 81 -3.93 -7.19 -4.43
N THR A 82 -3.14 -7.35 -3.37
CA THR A 82 -2.29 -8.52 -3.16
C THR A 82 -2.57 -9.08 -1.78
N LYS A 83 -2.72 -10.41 -1.68
CA LYS A 83 -2.95 -11.08 -0.40
C LYS A 83 -1.74 -10.95 0.52
N VAL A 84 -2.01 -10.60 1.78
CA VAL A 84 -1.03 -10.59 2.87
C VAL A 84 -0.99 -12.00 3.49
N PRO A 85 0.20 -12.62 3.66
CA PRO A 85 0.31 -13.92 4.31
C PRO A 85 -0.22 -13.90 5.75
N THR A 86 -0.94 -14.95 6.14
CA THR A 86 -1.37 -15.13 7.53
C THR A 86 -0.16 -15.50 8.39
N THR A 87 0.29 -14.55 9.21
CA THR A 87 1.44 -14.70 10.11
C THR A 87 1.16 -14.00 11.44
N ASP A 88 2.02 -14.20 12.44
CA ASP A 88 1.94 -13.47 13.72
C ASP A 88 2.51 -12.04 13.63
N VAL A 89 2.87 -11.58 12.42
CA VAL A 89 3.42 -10.25 12.21
C VAL A 89 2.30 -9.20 12.27
N PRO A 90 2.48 -8.10 13.03
CA PRO A 90 1.52 -7.00 13.03
C PRO A 90 1.25 -6.44 11.63
N LEU A 91 -0.03 -6.28 11.29
CA LEU A 91 -0.46 -5.94 9.93
C LEU A 91 0.03 -4.56 9.46
N ASP A 92 0.21 -3.61 10.36
CA ASP A 92 0.77 -2.29 10.07
C ASP A 92 2.21 -2.34 9.56
N LEU A 93 2.97 -3.42 9.86
CA LEU A 93 4.33 -3.59 9.35
C LEU A 93 4.38 -3.81 7.83
N TYR A 94 3.29 -4.29 7.22
CA TYR A 94 3.15 -4.38 5.77
C TYR A 94 3.03 -3.02 5.07
N LEU A 95 2.87 -1.93 5.82
CA LEU A 95 2.97 -0.55 5.33
C LEU A 95 4.29 0.12 5.70
N SER A 96 5.18 -0.55 6.44
CA SER A 96 6.48 -0.03 6.86
C SER A 96 7.63 -0.94 6.43
N VAL A 97 8.26 -1.67 7.36
CA VAL A 97 9.46 -2.47 7.13
C VAL A 97 9.24 -3.67 6.20
N LEU A 98 8.01 -4.18 6.11
CA LEU A 98 7.63 -5.22 5.13
C LEU A 98 6.95 -4.65 3.89
N GLY A 99 6.69 -3.34 3.87
CA GLY A 99 6.07 -2.62 2.76
C GLY A 99 7.08 -1.86 1.90
N MET A 100 6.56 -0.93 1.09
CA MET A 100 7.35 -0.09 0.19
C MET A 100 8.50 0.67 0.91
N PRO A 101 8.35 1.23 2.12
CA PRO A 101 9.46 1.87 2.82
C PRO A 101 10.61 0.92 3.15
N GLY A 102 10.31 -0.28 3.66
CA GLY A 102 11.31 -1.30 3.95
C GLY A 102 12.02 -1.80 2.69
N GLN A 103 11.27 -2.03 1.60
CA GLN A 103 11.85 -2.39 0.31
C GLN A 103 12.77 -1.28 -0.22
N THR A 104 12.39 -0.02 -0.05
CA THR A 104 13.21 1.14 -0.44
C THR A 104 14.53 1.17 0.34
N ALA A 105 14.48 0.95 1.66
CA ALA A 105 15.68 0.89 2.49
C ALA A 105 16.59 -0.30 2.12
N TYR A 106 15.99 -1.47 1.88
CA TYR A 106 16.73 -2.69 1.52
C TYR A 106 17.49 -2.53 0.20
N HIS A 107 16.80 -2.20 -0.89
CA HIS A 107 17.43 -2.05 -2.20
C HIS A 107 18.32 -0.81 -2.26
N GLY A 108 17.91 0.30 -1.64
CA GLY A 108 18.71 1.51 -1.57
C GLY A 108 20.05 1.31 -0.87
N LEU A 109 20.07 0.55 0.23
CA LEU A 109 21.30 0.27 0.96
C LEU A 109 22.11 -0.85 0.30
N LEU A 110 21.50 -2.00 0.00
CA LEU A 110 22.25 -3.20 -0.38
C LEU A 110 22.60 -3.26 -1.86
N ASP A 111 21.69 -2.84 -2.75
CA ASP A 111 21.93 -2.93 -4.19
C ASP A 111 22.58 -1.67 -4.75
N ILE A 112 22.19 -0.50 -4.24
CA ILE A 112 22.74 0.79 -4.68
C ILE A 112 23.93 1.20 -3.80
N GLY A 113 23.79 1.18 -2.47
CA GLY A 113 24.84 1.61 -1.54
C GLY A 113 26.01 0.63 -1.41
N GLN A 114 25.74 -0.68 -1.46
CA GLN A 114 26.72 -1.78 -1.39
C GLN A 114 27.79 -1.61 -0.29
N PRO A 115 27.41 -1.33 0.98
CA PRO A 115 28.38 -1.13 2.05
C PRO A 115 29.16 -2.41 2.35
N LYS A 116 30.42 -2.26 2.75
CA LYS A 116 31.30 -3.37 3.16
C LYS A 116 31.57 -3.33 4.65
N ALA A 117 32.05 -4.45 5.18
CA ALA A 117 32.47 -4.52 6.57
C ALA A 117 33.57 -3.49 6.86
N GLY A 118 33.35 -2.64 7.85
CA GLY A 118 34.26 -1.55 8.23
C GLY A 118 33.91 -0.18 7.62
N ASP A 119 32.98 -0.11 6.67
CA ASP A 119 32.51 1.16 6.13
C ASP A 119 31.67 1.94 7.17
N THR A 120 31.72 3.27 7.10
CA THR A 120 30.83 4.15 7.87
C THR A 120 29.63 4.55 7.02
N VAL A 121 28.43 4.17 7.45
CA VAL A 121 27.17 4.54 6.78
C VAL A 121 26.54 5.74 7.50
N VAL A 122 26.21 6.78 6.75
CA VAL A 122 25.51 7.97 7.26
C VAL A 122 24.08 7.96 6.75
N VAL A 123 23.12 8.17 7.65
CA VAL A 123 21.68 8.29 7.33
C VAL A 123 21.22 9.67 7.80
N SER A 124 20.59 10.45 6.91
CA SER A 124 20.02 11.76 7.26
C SER A 124 18.76 11.61 8.11
N ALA A 125 18.49 12.59 8.97
CA ALA A 125 17.28 12.69 9.80
C ALA A 125 16.26 13.69 9.22
#